data_AF-A0AAJ0DIS4-F1
#
_entry.id   AF-A0AAJ0DIS4-F1
#
_cell.length_a   1.000
_cell.length_b   1.000
_cell.length_c   1.000
_cell.angle_alpha   90.00
_cell.angle_beta   90.00
_cell.angle_gamma   90.00
#
_symmetry.space_group_name_H-M   'P 1'
#
loop_
_entity.id
_entity.type
_entity.pdbx_description
1 polymer ?
#
loop_
_entity_poly.entity_id
_entity_poly.type
_entity_poly.pdbx_seq_one_letter_code
_entity_poly.pdbx_strand_id
1 'polypeptide(L)'
;MVYGAKLIAQALHDLGVQVIFGTPGLPVTDIGQEGLYLGIRFISFRNEQAAAYAAAGYGYLTGRPGVCISVGGPGVFHVMAGIPHATANSFPLLVLSGSAETHNLGKDAFQEMDAISLLTPYTKLARRPAVPENIPKAIKDGYRQAMYGKPGPAFIDLPANLILGQHDVERQKLPRLIEAPKSVAPQSKIRDIVQVLKNAKAPLVVIGKGAAYARAEDQIRSLIDQTGLPFVPTPMGKGVVPDSSPNNFSAARSTAMKEADVVLVLGAKLNWILSFGLPPKWKAGVKIIQVDIDANELGKNAGDPDLSVVGDVGLVIEQILSQLQGWQCHGQSSDFHRNLRAAKSRNEEKAAKKASVQKVPMVFERAFGIIKNTLDGLSNPDKGDIVYISEGANAMDISRSIFTMDHPRTRMDAGTYATMGVGLAYTIAAYAAYNFPNPEGLAGDKGRKKIVAIEGDSAFGFSAMEVETMARYQMDVLIFVMNNSGLYRGDTDSSESWEERRRNTVAGTTSEGKGLSAWSLGYQTEYQKIAEMAGGIGLVARTPEELKEATKKGFEARVPVVVNVIIDPQSDLPMDFSWLDMVPSKKEAKL
;
A
#
# COMPACT_ATOMS: atom_id res chain seq x y z
N MET A 1 -33.35 22.04 -17.50
CA MET A 1 -32.30 21.41 -18.33
C MET A 1 -30.90 21.59 -17.73
N VAL A 2 -30.22 20.47 -17.44
CA VAL A 2 -28.83 20.41 -16.95
C VAL A 2 -28.10 19.23 -17.59
N TYR A 3 -26.82 19.38 -17.92
CA TYR A 3 -26.00 18.28 -18.42
C TYR A 3 -25.74 17.24 -17.32
N GLY A 4 -25.77 15.95 -17.67
CA GLY A 4 -25.48 14.87 -16.72
C GLY A 4 -24.07 14.94 -16.12
N ALA A 5 -23.07 15.32 -16.92
CA ALA A 5 -21.70 15.56 -16.44
C ALA A 5 -21.66 16.54 -15.26
N LYS A 6 -22.45 17.62 -15.33
CA LYS A 6 -22.58 18.62 -14.26
C LYS A 6 -23.28 18.05 -13.02
N LEU A 7 -24.29 17.18 -13.20
CA LEU A 7 -24.93 16.49 -12.07
C LEU A 7 -23.94 15.58 -11.33
N ILE A 8 -23.10 14.85 -12.08
CA ILE A 8 -22.07 13.95 -11.54
C ILE A 8 -21.00 14.74 -10.78
N ALA A 9 -20.42 15.76 -11.41
CA ALA A 9 -19.39 16.60 -10.81
C ALA A 9 -19.92 17.30 -9.54
N GLN A 10 -21.16 17.80 -9.57
CA GLN A 10 -21.78 18.42 -8.41
C GLN A 10 -22.02 17.43 -7.27
N ALA A 11 -22.43 16.19 -7.57
CA ALA A 11 -22.57 15.15 -6.56
C ALA A 11 -21.22 14.87 -5.86
N LEU A 12 -20.12 14.79 -6.61
CA LEU A 12 -18.77 14.62 -6.05
C LEU A 12 -18.36 15.83 -5.19
N HIS A 13 -18.62 17.05 -5.66
CA HIS A 13 -18.36 18.27 -4.90
C HIS A 13 -19.15 18.30 -3.57
N ASP A 14 -20.44 17.96 -3.60
CA ASP A 14 -21.29 17.93 -2.40
C ASP A 14 -20.82 16.88 -1.36
N LEU A 15 -20.18 15.80 -1.82
CA LEU A 15 -19.55 14.78 -0.98
C LEU A 15 -18.17 15.22 -0.43
N GLY A 16 -17.69 16.38 -0.83
CA GLY A 16 -16.42 16.97 -0.40
C GLY A 16 -15.19 16.41 -1.11
N VAL A 17 -15.36 15.78 -2.29
CA VAL A 17 -14.24 15.24 -3.08
C VAL A 17 -13.31 16.37 -3.51
N GLN A 18 -12.05 16.30 -3.09
CA GLN A 18 -11.03 17.31 -3.43
C GLN A 18 -10.22 16.94 -4.69
N VAL A 19 -10.09 15.64 -4.97
CA VAL A 19 -9.23 15.12 -6.03
C VAL A 19 -9.91 13.94 -6.72
N ILE A 20 -9.90 13.95 -8.05
CA ILE A 20 -10.26 12.85 -8.93
C ILE A 20 -8.97 12.36 -9.61
N PHE A 21 -8.81 11.04 -9.66
CA PHE A 21 -7.75 10.36 -10.40
C PHE A 21 -8.38 9.71 -11.63
N GLY A 22 -7.80 9.81 -12.82
CA GLY A 22 -8.43 9.16 -13.97
C GLY A 22 -7.71 9.37 -15.29
N THR A 23 -8.34 8.89 -16.36
CA THR A 23 -7.93 9.18 -17.73
C THR A 23 -9.12 9.79 -18.45
N PRO A 24 -8.99 10.97 -19.08
CA PRO A 24 -10.06 11.57 -19.87
C PRO A 24 -10.32 10.73 -21.14
N GLY A 25 -11.52 10.88 -21.69
CA GLY A 25 -11.97 10.17 -22.88
C GLY A 25 -13.49 10.14 -22.92
N LEU A 26 -14.08 9.98 -24.11
CA LEU A 26 -15.53 9.85 -24.19
C LEU A 26 -16.00 8.58 -23.44
N PRO A 27 -17.12 8.64 -22.70
CA PRO A 27 -18.00 9.80 -22.51
C PRO A 27 -17.70 10.64 -21.24
N VAL A 28 -16.60 10.40 -20.53
CA VAL A 28 -16.35 10.94 -19.17
C VAL A 28 -15.56 12.24 -19.10
N THR A 29 -14.99 12.72 -20.22
CA THR A 29 -14.20 13.98 -20.28
C THR A 29 -14.92 15.15 -19.61
N ASP A 30 -16.21 15.32 -19.90
CA ASP A 30 -16.98 16.46 -19.40
C ASP A 30 -17.21 16.41 -17.88
N ILE A 31 -17.19 15.21 -17.27
CA ILE A 31 -17.27 15.08 -15.80
C ILE A 31 -16.04 15.72 -15.15
N GLY A 32 -14.86 15.46 -15.72
CA GLY A 32 -13.62 16.06 -15.26
C GLY A 32 -13.63 17.58 -15.41
N GLN A 33 -14.09 18.08 -16.56
CA GLN A 33 -14.16 19.51 -16.83
C GLN A 33 -15.13 20.24 -15.88
N GLU A 34 -16.32 19.70 -15.66
CA GLU A 34 -17.28 20.26 -14.71
C GLU A 34 -16.75 20.20 -13.26
N GLY A 35 -15.99 19.15 -12.92
CA GLY A 35 -15.30 19.04 -11.63
C GLY A 35 -14.28 20.17 -11.41
N LEU A 36 -13.50 20.52 -12.45
CA LEU A 36 -12.54 21.62 -12.40
C LEU A 36 -13.23 22.97 -12.15
N TYR A 37 -14.39 23.22 -12.77
CA TYR A 37 -15.19 24.43 -12.51
C TYR A 37 -15.71 24.53 -11.08
N LEU A 38 -15.84 23.40 -10.39
CA LEU A 38 -16.22 23.32 -8.97
C LEU A 38 -15.01 23.31 -8.03
N GLY A 39 -13.79 23.43 -8.55
CA GLY A 39 -12.55 23.43 -7.76
C GLY A 39 -12.03 22.03 -7.38
N ILE A 40 -12.62 20.96 -7.90
CA ILE A 40 -12.09 19.60 -7.74
C ILE A 40 -10.87 19.46 -8.64
N ARG A 41 -9.75 18.96 -8.10
CA ARG A 41 -8.55 18.69 -8.91
C ARG A 41 -8.76 17.41 -9.71
N PHE A 42 -8.35 17.42 -10.97
CA PHE A 42 -8.30 16.21 -11.80
C PHE A 42 -6.85 15.86 -12.11
N ILE A 43 -6.38 14.72 -11.60
CA ILE A 43 -5.07 14.15 -11.93
C ILE A 43 -5.27 13.16 -13.06
N SER A 44 -4.85 13.54 -14.27
CA SER A 44 -4.88 12.69 -15.46
C SER A 44 -3.64 11.81 -15.50
N PHE A 45 -3.85 10.49 -15.56
CA PHE A 45 -2.81 9.47 -15.63
C PHE A 45 -2.55 9.03 -17.07
N ARG A 46 -1.52 8.20 -17.26
CA ARG A 46 -1.20 7.58 -18.55
C ARG A 46 -1.89 6.24 -18.74
N ASN A 47 -2.29 5.60 -17.64
CA ASN A 47 -3.10 4.38 -17.65
C ASN A 47 -4.11 4.37 -16.49
N GLU A 48 -5.33 3.90 -16.75
CA GLU A 48 -6.38 3.82 -15.73
C GLU A 48 -6.04 2.85 -14.59
N GLN A 49 -5.18 1.85 -14.81
CA GLN A 49 -4.61 1.01 -13.76
C GLN A 49 -3.93 1.88 -12.68
N ALA A 50 -3.03 2.76 -13.10
CA ALA A 50 -2.30 3.64 -12.20
C ALA A 50 -3.24 4.64 -11.51
N ALA A 51 -4.23 5.17 -12.24
CA ALA A 51 -5.26 6.03 -11.64
C ALA A 51 -6.06 5.31 -10.54
N ALA A 52 -6.46 4.06 -10.78
CA ALA A 52 -7.22 3.27 -9.81
C ALA A 52 -6.39 2.93 -8.57
N TYR A 53 -5.09 2.59 -8.74
CA TYR A 53 -4.17 2.43 -7.62
C TYR A 53 -3.99 3.74 -6.85
N ALA A 54 -3.79 4.87 -7.53
CA ALA A 54 -3.62 6.16 -6.87
C ALA A 54 -4.86 6.55 -6.05
N ALA A 55 -6.06 6.37 -6.60
CA ALA A 55 -7.30 6.59 -5.89
C ALA A 55 -7.44 5.69 -4.65
N ALA A 56 -7.15 4.39 -4.77
CA ALA A 56 -7.18 3.47 -3.63
C ALA A 56 -6.18 3.87 -2.53
N GLY A 57 -4.95 4.24 -2.93
CA GLY A 57 -3.91 4.70 -2.02
C GLY A 57 -4.29 6.01 -1.31
N TYR A 58 -4.85 6.96 -2.05
CA TYR A 58 -5.36 8.21 -1.50
C TYR A 58 -6.44 7.93 -0.45
N GLY A 59 -7.31 6.96 -0.70
CA GLY A 59 -8.34 6.60 0.24
C GLY A 59 -7.85 5.95 1.53
N TYR A 60 -6.77 5.17 1.46
CA TYR A 60 -6.07 4.67 2.66
C TYR A 60 -5.49 5.81 3.50
N LEU A 61 -4.80 6.75 2.85
CA LEU A 61 -4.10 7.84 3.53
C LEU A 61 -5.07 8.81 4.23
N THR A 62 -6.15 9.19 3.53
CA THR A 62 -7.13 10.19 3.99
C THR A 62 -8.26 9.61 4.83
N GLY A 63 -8.54 8.31 4.72
CA GLY A 63 -9.71 7.68 5.35
C GLY A 63 -11.02 7.95 4.61
N ARG A 64 -10.99 8.64 3.46
CA ARG A 64 -12.15 8.92 2.61
C ARG A 64 -12.04 8.11 1.31
N PRO A 65 -13.14 7.71 0.65
CA PRO A 65 -13.05 7.09 -0.66
C PRO A 65 -12.29 7.95 -1.67
N GLY A 66 -11.20 7.41 -2.22
CA GLY A 66 -10.57 8.01 -3.40
C GLY A 66 -11.44 7.78 -4.63
N VAL A 67 -11.52 8.75 -5.53
CA VAL A 67 -12.39 8.71 -6.71
C VAL A 67 -11.57 8.46 -7.97
N CYS A 68 -11.87 7.38 -8.68
CA CYS A 68 -11.31 7.07 -9.98
C CYS A 68 -12.35 7.26 -11.08
N ILE A 69 -12.01 7.99 -12.14
CA ILE A 69 -12.83 8.12 -13.36
C ILE A 69 -12.14 7.40 -14.53
N SER A 70 -12.92 6.61 -15.26
CA SER A 70 -12.46 5.85 -16.43
C SER A 70 -13.51 5.82 -17.54
N VAL A 71 -13.08 5.55 -18.78
CA VAL A 71 -13.97 5.27 -19.91
C VAL A 71 -14.65 3.90 -19.78
N GLY A 72 -15.53 3.57 -20.73
CA GLY A 72 -16.18 2.26 -20.81
C GLY A 72 -15.26 1.20 -21.42
N GLY A 73 -15.82 -0.01 -21.62
CA GLY A 73 -15.15 -1.14 -22.27
C GLY A 73 -13.70 -1.36 -21.82
N PRO A 74 -12.67 -1.02 -22.65
CA PRO A 74 -11.26 -1.19 -22.29
C PRO A 74 -10.86 -0.48 -20.99
N GLY A 75 -11.41 0.70 -20.71
CA GLY A 75 -11.11 1.44 -19.47
C GLY A 75 -11.50 0.66 -18.22
N VAL A 76 -12.62 -0.08 -18.29
CA VAL A 76 -13.10 -0.95 -17.20
C VAL A 76 -12.10 -2.07 -16.92
N PHE A 77 -11.52 -2.68 -17.96
CA PHE A 77 -10.48 -3.71 -17.79
C PHE A 77 -9.17 -3.16 -17.21
N HIS A 78 -8.83 -1.90 -17.46
CA HIS A 78 -7.64 -1.28 -16.86
C HIS A 78 -7.87 -0.93 -15.37
N VAL A 79 -9.01 -0.33 -15.01
CA VAL A 79 -9.31 -0.05 -13.58
C VAL A 79 -9.55 -1.32 -12.77
N MET A 80 -9.87 -2.43 -13.42
CA MET A 80 -9.95 -3.76 -12.81
C MET A 80 -8.64 -4.22 -12.17
N ALA A 81 -7.49 -3.62 -12.47
CA ALA A 81 -6.29 -3.89 -11.71
C ALA A 81 -6.37 -3.29 -10.28
N GLY A 82 -6.92 -2.07 -10.15
CA GLY A 82 -7.05 -1.35 -8.89
C GLY A 82 -8.21 -1.81 -8.00
N ILE A 83 -9.32 -2.27 -8.57
CA ILE A 83 -10.50 -2.74 -7.83
C ILE A 83 -10.18 -3.90 -6.87
N PRO A 84 -9.74 -5.09 -7.33
CA PRO A 84 -9.43 -6.22 -6.46
C PRO A 84 -8.22 -5.92 -5.57
N HIS A 85 -7.28 -5.08 -6.01
CA HIS A 85 -6.20 -4.58 -5.17
C HIS A 85 -6.74 -3.80 -3.94
N ALA A 86 -7.71 -2.90 -4.16
CA ALA A 86 -8.39 -2.16 -3.10
C ALA A 86 -9.18 -3.11 -2.18
N THR A 87 -9.87 -4.12 -2.71
CA THR A 87 -10.57 -5.15 -1.92
C THR A 87 -9.60 -5.93 -1.03
N ALA A 88 -8.48 -6.40 -1.58
CA ALA A 88 -7.49 -7.18 -0.86
C ALA A 88 -6.89 -6.37 0.31
N ASN A 89 -6.59 -5.09 0.06
CA ASN A 89 -6.02 -4.17 1.04
C ASN A 89 -7.06 -3.52 1.96
N SER A 90 -8.35 -3.62 1.66
CA SER A 90 -9.45 -2.95 2.35
C SER A 90 -9.32 -1.42 2.28
N PHE A 91 -9.07 -0.89 1.08
CA PHE A 91 -8.95 0.54 0.81
C PHE A 91 -10.24 1.09 0.20
N PRO A 92 -10.75 2.24 0.70
CA PRO A 92 -11.99 2.82 0.17
C PRO A 92 -11.74 3.44 -1.21
N LEU A 93 -12.43 2.93 -2.22
CA LEU A 93 -12.31 3.36 -3.61
C LEU A 93 -13.71 3.51 -4.23
N LEU A 94 -13.95 4.62 -4.93
CA LEU A 94 -15.12 4.79 -5.78
C LEU A 94 -14.65 4.88 -7.23
N VAL A 95 -15.07 3.94 -8.07
CA VAL A 95 -14.82 3.96 -9.51
C VAL A 95 -16.08 4.40 -10.23
N LEU A 96 -15.96 5.43 -11.07
CA LEU A 96 -17.01 5.89 -11.97
C LEU A 96 -16.54 5.62 -13.41
N SER A 97 -17.25 4.77 -14.13
CA SER A 97 -16.91 4.47 -15.53
C SER A 97 -18.02 4.88 -16.47
N GLY A 98 -17.65 5.50 -17.59
CA GLY A 98 -18.56 5.66 -18.73
C GLY A 98 -18.99 4.30 -19.30
N SER A 99 -20.13 4.25 -19.98
CA SER A 99 -20.55 3.06 -20.73
C SER A 99 -21.32 3.45 -21.99
N ALA A 100 -21.59 2.47 -22.86
CA ALA A 100 -22.35 2.68 -24.08
C ALA A 100 -23.74 3.27 -23.81
N GLU A 101 -24.29 3.96 -24.81
CA GLU A 101 -25.63 4.53 -24.70
C GLU A 101 -26.69 3.43 -24.52
N THR A 102 -27.62 3.67 -23.60
CA THR A 102 -28.65 2.70 -23.22
C THR A 102 -29.50 2.17 -24.38
N HIS A 103 -29.74 2.97 -25.42
CA HIS A 103 -30.54 2.59 -26.59
C HIS A 103 -29.73 1.88 -27.70
N ASN A 104 -28.42 1.76 -27.52
CA ASN A 104 -27.51 1.06 -28.44
C ASN A 104 -27.05 -0.31 -27.93
N LEU A 105 -27.38 -0.67 -26.68
CA LEU A 105 -27.03 -1.97 -26.10
C LEU A 105 -27.54 -3.14 -26.94
N GLY A 106 -26.72 -4.18 -27.10
CA GLY A 106 -27.00 -5.38 -27.89
C GLY A 106 -26.71 -5.22 -29.39
N LYS A 107 -26.04 -4.12 -29.79
CA LYS A 107 -25.71 -3.81 -31.18
C LYS A 107 -24.21 -3.71 -31.42
N ASP A 108 -23.39 -4.23 -30.50
CA ASP A 108 -21.94 -4.05 -30.47
C ASP A 108 -21.55 -2.56 -30.48
N ALA A 109 -22.22 -1.77 -29.61
CA ALA A 109 -21.99 -0.34 -29.52
C ALA A 109 -20.55 -0.01 -29.10
N PHE A 110 -20.14 1.24 -29.34
CA PHE A 110 -18.80 1.70 -28.97
C PHE A 110 -18.50 1.43 -27.49
N GLN A 111 -17.48 0.60 -27.24
CA GLN A 111 -17.08 0.15 -25.89
C GLN A 111 -18.21 -0.51 -25.07
N GLU A 112 -19.15 -1.16 -25.74
CA GLU A 112 -20.23 -1.93 -25.10
C GLU A 112 -19.68 -3.07 -24.23
N MET A 113 -20.13 -3.14 -22.99
CA MET A 113 -19.76 -4.19 -22.03
C MET A 113 -20.77 -4.26 -20.88
N ASP A 114 -21.03 -5.48 -20.38
CA ASP A 114 -21.72 -5.67 -19.10
C ASP A 114 -20.75 -5.53 -17.91
N ALA A 115 -20.37 -4.28 -17.61
CA ALA A 115 -19.48 -3.97 -16.50
C ALA A 115 -20.08 -4.30 -15.12
N ILE A 116 -21.40 -4.23 -14.98
CA ILE A 116 -22.08 -4.49 -13.70
C ILE A 116 -21.92 -5.96 -13.32
N SER A 117 -22.25 -6.88 -14.21
CA SER A 117 -22.08 -8.32 -13.94
C SER A 117 -20.62 -8.68 -13.71
N LEU A 118 -19.70 -8.08 -14.48
CA LEU A 118 -18.26 -8.33 -14.34
C LEU A 118 -17.71 -7.88 -12.98
N LEU A 119 -18.12 -6.72 -12.47
CA LEU A 119 -17.53 -6.09 -11.28
C LEU A 119 -18.27 -6.34 -9.97
N THR A 120 -19.49 -6.85 -10.01
CA THR A 120 -20.27 -7.22 -8.82
C THR A 120 -19.48 -8.10 -7.82
N PRO A 121 -18.77 -9.17 -8.23
CA PRO A 121 -18.04 -10.02 -7.26
C PRO A 121 -16.78 -9.37 -6.66
N TYR A 122 -16.29 -8.29 -7.25
CA TYR A 122 -15.06 -7.61 -6.82
C TYR A 122 -15.30 -6.31 -6.07
N THR A 123 -16.56 -5.87 -5.98
CA THR A 123 -16.96 -4.59 -5.38
C THR A 123 -18.00 -4.78 -4.28
N LYS A 124 -18.05 -3.82 -3.36
CA LYS A 124 -19.10 -3.77 -2.33
C LYS A 124 -20.44 -3.33 -2.89
N LEU A 125 -20.41 -2.61 -4.01
CA LEU A 125 -21.56 -2.14 -4.75
C LEU A 125 -21.14 -1.99 -6.22
N ALA A 126 -21.90 -2.57 -7.14
CA ALA A 126 -21.88 -2.24 -8.55
C ALA A 126 -23.28 -1.74 -8.94
N ARG A 127 -23.38 -0.54 -9.52
CA ARG A 127 -24.70 0.03 -9.87
C ARG A 127 -24.66 0.86 -11.14
N ARG A 128 -25.74 0.79 -11.92
CA ARG A 128 -26.03 1.69 -13.05
C ARG A 128 -27.31 2.49 -12.74
N PRO A 129 -27.30 3.83 -12.71
CA PRO A 129 -28.53 4.60 -12.59
C PRO A 129 -29.32 4.47 -13.90
N ALA A 130 -30.62 4.18 -13.79
CA ALA A 130 -31.50 4.01 -14.96
C ALA A 130 -31.92 5.34 -15.60
N VAL A 131 -31.97 6.41 -14.80
CA VAL A 131 -32.42 7.75 -15.20
C VAL A 131 -31.55 8.82 -14.53
N PRO A 132 -31.45 10.03 -15.12
CA PRO A 132 -30.59 11.11 -14.63
C PRO A 132 -30.81 11.51 -13.15
N GLU A 133 -32.06 11.48 -12.68
CA GLU A 133 -32.48 11.83 -11.31
C GLU A 133 -31.80 10.92 -10.26
N ASN A 134 -31.46 9.69 -10.65
CA ASN A 134 -30.84 8.71 -9.76
C ASN A 134 -29.32 8.82 -9.68
N ILE A 135 -28.67 9.61 -10.55
CA ILE A 135 -27.21 9.75 -10.60
C ILE A 135 -26.64 10.22 -9.25
N PRO A 136 -27.12 11.32 -8.62
CA PRO A 136 -26.53 11.80 -7.37
C PRO A 136 -26.67 10.79 -6.24
N LYS A 137 -27.81 10.08 -6.18
CA LYS A 137 -28.06 9.03 -5.19
C LYS A 137 -27.14 7.82 -5.39
N ALA A 138 -26.95 7.39 -6.65
CA ALA A 138 -26.05 6.27 -6.96
C ALA A 138 -24.60 6.57 -6.54
N ILE A 139 -24.11 7.77 -6.84
CA ILE A 139 -22.76 8.21 -6.45
C ILE A 139 -22.64 8.29 -4.92
N LYS A 140 -23.62 8.89 -4.24
CA LYS A 140 -23.64 8.95 -2.76
C LYS A 140 -23.64 7.56 -2.13
N ASP A 141 -24.47 6.65 -2.64
CA ASP A 141 -24.56 5.28 -2.16
C ASP A 141 -23.23 4.54 -2.38
N GLY A 142 -22.60 4.69 -3.55
CA GLY A 142 -21.28 4.11 -3.83
C GLY A 142 -20.19 4.66 -2.93
N TYR A 143 -20.12 5.98 -2.77
CA TYR A 143 -19.16 6.63 -1.88
C TYR A 143 -19.31 6.15 -0.43
N ARG A 144 -20.56 6.09 0.08
CA ARG A 144 -20.83 5.55 1.42
C ARG A 144 -20.41 4.08 1.54
N GLN A 145 -20.78 3.24 0.57
CA GLN A 145 -20.47 1.81 0.60
C GLN A 145 -18.97 1.55 0.55
N ALA A 146 -18.19 2.40 -0.13
CA ALA A 146 -16.74 2.26 -0.18
C ALA A 146 -16.07 2.38 1.21
N MET A 147 -16.66 3.12 2.16
CA MET A 147 -16.06 3.39 3.49
C MET A 147 -16.78 2.74 4.70
N TYR A 148 -18.02 2.27 4.58
CA TYR A 148 -18.76 1.70 5.74
C TYR A 148 -18.37 0.25 6.05
N GLY A 149 -18.19 -0.10 7.32
CA GLY A 149 -17.71 -1.44 7.72
C GLY A 149 -16.26 -1.65 7.24
N LYS A 150 -15.94 -2.84 6.70
CA LYS A 150 -14.65 -3.05 6.03
C LYS A 150 -14.58 -2.19 4.76
N PRO A 151 -13.64 -1.24 4.63
CA PRO A 151 -13.55 -0.42 3.43
C PRO A 151 -13.20 -1.26 2.20
N GLY A 152 -13.58 -0.78 1.01
CA GLY A 152 -13.35 -1.47 -0.24
C GLY A 152 -13.88 -0.68 -1.43
N PRO A 153 -13.80 -1.23 -2.64
CA PRO A 153 -14.24 -0.55 -3.85
C PRO A 153 -15.76 -0.58 -4.03
N ALA A 154 -16.30 0.51 -4.56
CA ALA A 154 -17.64 0.59 -5.14
C ALA A 154 -17.52 1.07 -6.61
N PHE A 155 -18.41 0.61 -7.47
CA PHE A 155 -18.42 0.88 -8.89
C PHE A 155 -19.77 1.44 -9.33
N ILE A 156 -19.74 2.57 -10.05
CA ILE A 156 -20.91 3.16 -10.68
C ILE A 156 -20.67 3.24 -12.19
N ASP A 157 -21.50 2.53 -12.94
CA ASP A 157 -21.55 2.57 -14.40
C ASP A 157 -22.45 3.73 -14.85
N LEU A 158 -21.94 4.57 -15.76
CA LEU A 158 -22.58 5.81 -16.20
C LEU A 158 -22.75 5.80 -17.73
N PRO A 159 -23.96 5.49 -18.26
CA PRO A 159 -24.20 5.49 -19.70
C PRO A 159 -23.92 6.84 -20.36
N ALA A 160 -23.34 6.82 -21.56
CA ALA A 160 -22.94 8.01 -22.31
C ALA A 160 -24.10 9.00 -22.52
N ASN A 161 -25.30 8.51 -22.85
CA ASN A 161 -26.47 9.36 -23.03
C ASN A 161 -26.94 10.02 -21.72
N LEU A 162 -26.64 9.43 -20.56
CA LEU A 162 -26.89 10.06 -19.27
C LEU A 162 -25.83 11.12 -18.97
N ILE A 163 -24.56 10.91 -19.32
CA ILE A 163 -23.48 11.88 -19.07
C ILE A 163 -23.60 13.11 -19.99
N LEU A 164 -23.72 12.87 -21.30
CA LEU A 164 -23.65 13.90 -22.34
C LEU A 164 -24.99 14.58 -22.60
N GLY A 165 -26.10 13.95 -22.22
CA GLY A 165 -27.45 14.48 -22.43
C GLY A 165 -27.78 15.67 -21.52
N GLN A 166 -28.68 16.53 -22.00
CA GLN A 166 -29.36 17.53 -21.17
C GLN A 166 -30.66 16.94 -20.61
N HIS A 167 -30.87 17.09 -19.31
CA HIS A 167 -32.00 16.48 -18.61
C HIS A 167 -32.80 17.51 -17.84
N ASP A 168 -34.12 17.36 -17.79
CA ASP A 168 -34.99 18.23 -17.00
C ASP A 168 -35.12 17.70 -15.57
N VAL A 169 -34.05 17.88 -14.79
CA VAL A 169 -33.96 17.37 -13.42
C VAL A 169 -33.87 18.54 -12.44
N GLU A 170 -34.72 18.51 -11.42
CA GLU A 170 -34.59 19.42 -10.28
C GLU A 170 -33.34 19.04 -9.46
N ARG A 171 -32.41 19.98 -9.34
CA ARG A 171 -31.19 19.75 -8.58
C ARG A 171 -31.50 19.68 -7.08
N GLN A 172 -31.08 18.60 -6.44
CA GLN A 172 -31.05 18.48 -4.98
C GLN A 172 -29.61 18.41 -4.47
N LYS A 173 -29.26 19.30 -3.54
CA LYS A 173 -27.96 19.23 -2.85
C LYS A 173 -27.90 17.94 -2.04
N LEU A 174 -26.82 17.17 -2.20
CA LEU A 174 -26.67 15.95 -1.40
C LEU A 174 -26.48 16.31 0.07
N PRO A 175 -27.18 15.63 1.01
CA PRO A 175 -26.93 15.84 2.42
C PRO A 175 -25.55 15.32 2.80
N ARG A 176 -24.94 15.95 3.80
CA ARG A 176 -23.64 15.54 4.35
C ARG A 176 -23.66 14.05 4.72
N LEU A 177 -22.63 13.32 4.31
CA LEU A 177 -22.45 11.93 4.73
C LEU A 177 -22.12 11.85 6.21
N ILE A 178 -22.74 10.86 6.87
CA ILE A 178 -22.41 10.49 8.25
C ILE A 178 -21.14 9.63 8.21
N GLU A 179 -20.27 9.81 9.19
CA GLU A 179 -19.08 8.97 9.38
C GLU A 179 -19.46 7.48 9.48
N ALA A 180 -18.52 6.60 9.14
CA ALA A 180 -18.74 5.17 9.27
C ALA A 180 -19.01 4.81 10.75
N PRO A 181 -20.11 4.09 11.06
CA PRO A 181 -20.36 3.68 12.44
C PRO A 181 -19.21 2.84 12.98
N LYS A 182 -18.78 3.14 14.20
CA LYS A 182 -17.79 2.37 14.96
C LYS A 182 -18.51 1.47 15.96
N SER A 183 -18.06 0.24 16.11
CA SER A 183 -18.63 -0.74 17.04
C SER A 183 -17.66 -1.05 18.19
N VAL A 184 -18.22 -1.35 19.36
CA VAL A 184 -17.50 -1.88 20.52
C VAL A 184 -17.72 -3.40 20.61
N ALA A 185 -16.86 -4.10 21.35
CA ALA A 185 -17.02 -5.54 21.59
C ALA A 185 -17.88 -5.83 22.84
N PRO A 186 -18.53 -7.01 22.92
CA PRO A 186 -19.27 -7.43 24.11
C PRO A 186 -18.37 -7.48 25.36
N GLN A 187 -18.85 -6.94 26.48
CA GLN A 187 -18.08 -6.86 27.73
C GLN A 187 -17.62 -8.21 28.27
N SER A 188 -18.39 -9.29 28.05
CA SER A 188 -17.97 -10.65 28.41
C SER A 188 -16.73 -11.09 27.64
N LYS A 189 -16.70 -10.89 26.32
CA LYS A 189 -15.54 -11.21 25.49
C LYS A 189 -14.32 -10.40 25.87
N ILE A 190 -14.48 -9.12 26.20
CA ILE A 190 -13.37 -8.30 26.71
C ILE A 190 -12.80 -8.89 28.01
N ARG A 191 -13.64 -9.33 28.95
CA ARG A 191 -13.18 -10.00 30.18
C ARG A 191 -12.38 -11.26 29.88
N ASP A 192 -12.86 -12.08 28.93
CA ASP A 192 -12.18 -13.31 28.53
C ASP A 192 -10.81 -13.01 27.90
N ILE A 193 -10.73 -12.04 26.97
CA ILE A 193 -9.49 -11.57 26.36
C ILE A 193 -8.50 -11.09 27.43
N VAL A 194 -8.95 -10.23 28.34
CA VAL A 194 -8.12 -9.67 29.41
C VAL A 194 -7.60 -10.77 30.33
N GLN A 195 -8.45 -11.74 30.69
CA GLN A 195 -8.03 -12.86 31.54
C GLN A 195 -6.99 -13.75 30.85
N VAL A 196 -7.14 -14.00 29.54
CA VAL A 196 -6.16 -14.73 28.74
C VAL A 196 -4.84 -13.97 28.65
N LEU A 197 -4.87 -12.66 28.41
CA LEU A 197 -3.68 -11.81 28.37
C LEU A 197 -2.95 -11.77 29.72
N LYS A 198 -3.67 -11.64 30.84
CA LYS A 198 -3.10 -11.65 32.19
C LYS A 198 -2.39 -12.95 32.54
N ASN A 199 -2.86 -14.07 31.99
CA ASN A 199 -2.31 -15.41 32.23
C ASN A 199 -1.23 -15.82 31.21
N ALA A 200 -0.99 -15.02 30.17
CA ALA A 200 -0.03 -15.33 29.12
C ALA A 200 1.41 -15.27 29.65
N LYS A 201 2.25 -16.25 29.25
CA LYS A 201 3.68 -16.29 29.61
C LYS A 201 4.55 -15.60 28.56
N ALA A 202 4.07 -15.53 27.32
CA ALA A 202 4.74 -14.92 26.19
C ALA A 202 3.71 -14.17 25.29
N PRO A 203 3.05 -13.12 25.82
CA PRO A 203 2.09 -12.35 25.04
C PRO A 203 2.78 -11.51 23.97
N LEU A 204 2.14 -11.36 22.81
CA LEU A 204 2.62 -10.54 21.69
C LEU A 204 1.47 -9.74 21.08
N VAL A 205 1.74 -8.51 20.63
CA VAL A 205 0.80 -7.72 19.83
C VAL A 205 1.25 -7.69 18.36
N VAL A 206 0.33 -7.96 17.43
CA VAL A 206 0.55 -7.80 15.99
C VAL A 206 -0.27 -6.62 15.50
N ILE A 207 0.40 -5.62 14.92
CA ILE A 207 -0.25 -4.37 14.49
C ILE A 207 -0.38 -4.34 12.97
N GLY A 208 -1.62 -4.38 12.49
CA GLY A 208 -1.97 -4.37 11.08
C GLY A 208 -2.14 -2.96 10.51
N LYS A 209 -2.16 -2.87 9.16
CA LYS A 209 -2.54 -1.63 8.48
C LYS A 209 -4.00 -1.20 8.74
N GLY A 210 -4.87 -2.11 9.17
CA GLY A 210 -6.23 -1.78 9.59
C GLY A 210 -6.26 -0.91 10.85
N ALA A 211 -5.32 -1.11 11.78
CA ALA A 211 -5.14 -0.23 12.93
C ALA A 211 -4.69 1.17 12.50
N ALA A 212 -3.77 1.24 11.53
CA ALA A 212 -3.35 2.51 10.92
C ALA A 212 -4.52 3.22 10.21
N TYR A 213 -5.36 2.50 9.48
CA TYR A 213 -6.54 3.06 8.82
C TYR A 213 -7.59 3.56 9.83
N ALA A 214 -7.84 2.80 10.90
CA ALA A 214 -8.81 3.10 11.96
C ALA A 214 -8.43 4.31 12.84
N ARG A 215 -7.20 4.82 12.70
CA ARG A 215 -6.63 5.90 13.52
C ARG A 215 -6.50 5.50 15.00
N ALA A 216 -6.08 4.25 15.23
CA ALA A 216 -5.98 3.67 16.57
C ALA A 216 -4.58 3.84 17.20
N GLU A 217 -3.71 4.68 16.62
CA GLU A 217 -2.33 4.88 17.11
C GLU A 217 -2.24 5.26 18.59
N ASP A 218 -3.08 6.17 19.08
CA ASP A 218 -3.01 6.64 20.47
C ASP A 218 -3.46 5.56 21.47
N GLN A 219 -4.53 4.84 21.14
CA GLN A 219 -5.05 3.74 21.96
C GLN A 219 -4.04 2.59 22.01
N ILE A 220 -3.47 2.20 20.86
CA ILE A 220 -2.50 1.11 20.78
C ILE A 220 -1.19 1.50 21.44
N ARG A 221 -0.70 2.73 21.25
CA ARG A 221 0.48 3.24 21.97
C ARG A 221 0.25 3.21 23.47
N SER A 222 -0.92 3.66 23.94
CA SER A 222 -1.30 3.59 25.35
C SER A 222 -1.30 2.15 25.88
N LEU A 223 -1.78 1.17 25.10
CA LEU A 223 -1.70 -0.24 25.46
C LEU A 223 -0.24 -0.69 25.65
N ILE A 224 0.63 -0.41 24.67
CA ILE A 224 2.03 -0.84 24.72
C ILE A 224 2.78 -0.15 25.87
N ASP A 225 2.61 1.16 26.05
CA ASP A 225 3.32 1.94 27.06
C ASP A 225 2.87 1.59 28.48
N GLN A 226 1.56 1.38 28.69
CA GLN A 226 1.03 1.05 30.01
C GLN A 226 1.23 -0.41 30.40
N THR A 227 1.49 -1.32 29.47
CA THR A 227 1.59 -2.76 29.79
C THR A 227 2.97 -3.35 29.52
N GLY A 228 3.83 -2.66 28.77
CA GLY A 228 5.13 -3.19 28.35
C GLY A 228 5.03 -4.36 27.37
N LEU A 229 3.88 -4.59 26.73
CA LEU A 229 3.70 -5.69 25.78
C LEU A 229 4.66 -5.56 24.58
N PRO A 230 5.37 -6.64 24.18
CA PRO A 230 6.15 -6.63 22.96
C PRO A 230 5.22 -6.60 21.75
N PHE A 231 5.63 -5.94 20.67
CA PHE A 231 4.85 -5.90 19.44
C PHE A 231 5.68 -6.11 18.18
N VAL A 232 5.00 -6.55 17.12
CA VAL A 232 5.51 -6.59 15.76
C VAL A 232 4.49 -5.94 14.80
N PRO A 233 4.88 -4.91 14.03
CA PRO A 233 4.02 -4.36 13.01
C PRO A 233 4.07 -5.21 11.72
N THR A 234 2.95 -5.25 11.00
CA THR A 234 2.93 -5.61 9.57
C THR A 234 3.59 -4.51 8.73
N PRO A 235 3.93 -4.74 7.44
CA PRO A 235 4.65 -3.76 6.63
C PRO A 235 4.07 -2.34 6.64
N MET A 236 2.77 -2.19 6.43
CA MET A 236 2.05 -0.91 6.49
C MET A 236 1.44 -0.60 7.87
N GLY A 237 1.69 -1.45 8.88
CA GLY A 237 1.39 -1.18 10.29
C GLY A 237 2.55 -0.47 11.02
N LYS A 238 3.72 -0.36 10.38
CA LYS A 238 4.87 0.39 10.91
C LYS A 238 4.47 1.83 11.23
N GLY A 239 4.95 2.35 12.36
CA GLY A 239 4.68 3.71 12.84
C GLY A 239 3.36 3.92 13.58
N VAL A 240 2.42 2.97 13.59
CA VAL A 240 1.24 3.03 14.49
C VAL A 240 1.69 3.12 15.94
N VAL A 241 2.62 2.26 16.30
CA VAL A 241 3.54 2.50 17.42
C VAL A 241 4.90 2.82 16.79
N PRO A 242 5.61 3.86 17.26
CA PRO A 242 6.88 4.25 16.67
C PRO A 242 7.86 3.08 16.60
N ASP A 243 8.55 2.93 15.47
CA ASP A 243 9.53 1.85 15.30
C ASP A 243 10.68 1.96 16.29
N SER A 244 10.97 3.18 16.76
CA SER A 244 11.92 3.50 17.83
C SER A 244 11.52 2.98 19.22
N SER A 245 10.28 2.51 19.41
CA SER A 245 9.81 1.98 20.70
C SER A 245 10.70 0.82 21.19
N PRO A 246 11.07 0.78 22.49
CA PRO A 246 11.85 -0.33 23.05
C PRO A 246 11.12 -1.66 22.98
N ASN A 247 9.78 -1.64 22.89
CA ASN A 247 8.94 -2.83 22.78
C ASN A 247 8.73 -3.30 21.33
N ASN A 248 9.34 -2.64 20.34
CA ASN A 248 9.33 -3.10 18.96
C ASN A 248 10.31 -4.26 18.78
N PHE A 249 9.78 -5.44 18.43
CA PHE A 249 10.57 -6.64 18.14
C PHE A 249 10.47 -7.07 16.67
N SER A 250 10.23 -6.14 15.75
CA SER A 250 10.25 -6.39 14.29
C SER A 250 11.54 -7.06 13.81
N ALA A 251 12.71 -6.64 14.33
CA ALA A 251 14.01 -7.27 14.06
C ALA A 251 14.12 -8.70 14.60
N ALA A 252 13.27 -9.11 15.55
CA ALA A 252 13.17 -10.45 16.12
C ALA A 252 11.85 -11.16 15.75
N ARG A 253 11.16 -10.74 14.67
CA ARG A 253 9.83 -11.21 14.29
C ARG A 253 9.67 -12.73 14.32
N SER A 254 10.62 -13.46 13.73
CA SER A 254 10.57 -14.93 13.68
C SER A 254 10.62 -15.56 15.07
N THR A 255 11.42 -15.01 15.99
CA THR A 255 11.49 -15.47 17.39
C THR A 255 10.18 -15.12 18.12
N ALA A 256 9.68 -13.90 17.94
CA ALA A 256 8.43 -13.45 18.55
C ALA A 256 7.26 -14.36 18.21
N MET A 257 7.05 -14.67 16.93
CA MET A 257 5.93 -15.50 16.48
C MET A 257 6.08 -16.98 16.90
N LYS A 258 7.30 -17.52 16.96
CA LYS A 258 7.56 -18.92 17.33
C LYS A 258 7.47 -19.19 18.83
N GLU A 259 7.68 -18.19 19.68
CA GLU A 259 7.70 -18.37 21.13
C GLU A 259 6.41 -17.90 21.82
N ALA A 260 5.69 -16.94 21.20
CA ALA A 260 4.47 -16.38 21.76
C ALA A 260 3.38 -17.45 22.01
N ASP A 261 2.74 -17.40 23.17
CA ASP A 261 1.64 -18.30 23.55
C ASP A 261 0.26 -17.67 23.37
N VAL A 262 0.16 -16.35 23.48
CA VAL A 262 -1.03 -15.56 23.19
C VAL A 262 -0.66 -14.39 22.28
N VAL A 263 -1.41 -14.19 21.20
CA VAL A 263 -1.18 -13.09 20.27
C VAL A 263 -2.44 -12.27 20.06
N LEU A 264 -2.36 -10.97 20.31
CA LEU A 264 -3.41 -10.01 20.03
C LEU A 264 -3.16 -9.36 18.65
N VAL A 265 -3.99 -9.69 17.66
CA VAL A 265 -3.91 -9.19 16.29
C VAL A 265 -4.88 -8.03 16.11
N LEU A 266 -4.34 -6.85 15.82
CA LEU A 266 -5.10 -5.59 15.75
C LEU A 266 -5.18 -5.10 14.30
N GLY A 267 -6.35 -5.24 13.67
CA GLY A 267 -6.59 -4.76 12.30
C GLY A 267 -5.66 -5.40 11.26
N ALA A 268 -5.33 -6.68 11.42
CA ALA A 268 -4.51 -7.45 10.50
C ALA A 268 -5.18 -8.78 10.14
N LYS A 269 -5.10 -9.17 8.87
CA LYS A 269 -5.54 -10.49 8.40
C LYS A 269 -4.45 -11.52 8.66
N LEU A 270 -4.81 -12.69 9.18
CA LEU A 270 -3.94 -13.87 9.26
C LEU A 270 -3.77 -14.50 7.87
N ASN A 271 -3.20 -13.77 6.92
CA ASN A 271 -2.98 -14.23 5.55
C ASN A 271 -1.52 -14.68 5.33
N TRP A 272 -1.09 -14.83 4.08
CA TRP A 272 0.26 -15.27 3.71
C TRP A 272 1.39 -14.40 4.31
N ILE A 273 1.17 -13.09 4.52
CA ILE A 273 2.15 -12.19 5.18
C ILE A 273 2.43 -12.66 6.60
N LEU A 274 1.40 -13.13 7.29
CA LEU A 274 1.48 -13.70 8.64
C LEU A 274 1.52 -15.23 8.62
N SER A 275 1.83 -15.86 7.48
CA SER A 275 1.90 -17.32 7.33
C SER A 275 0.67 -18.03 7.92
N PHE A 276 -0.50 -17.43 7.75
CA PHE A 276 -1.80 -17.94 8.21
C PHE A 276 -1.92 -18.18 9.74
N GLY A 277 -0.96 -17.71 10.54
CA GLY A 277 -0.90 -18.06 11.97
C GLY A 277 -0.43 -19.49 12.25
N LEU A 278 0.13 -20.20 11.25
CA LEU A 278 0.40 -21.63 11.33
C LEU A 278 1.87 -21.98 11.64
N PRO A 279 2.14 -23.12 12.31
CA PRO A 279 3.48 -23.70 12.43
C PRO A 279 4.09 -24.06 11.06
N PRO A 280 5.44 -24.08 10.92
CA PRO A 280 6.44 -23.86 11.97
C PRO A 280 6.82 -22.38 12.16
N LYS A 281 6.16 -21.45 11.44
CA LYS A 281 6.44 -20.01 11.57
C LYS A 281 5.85 -19.43 12.86
N TRP A 282 4.78 -20.06 13.37
CA TRP A 282 4.16 -19.77 14.66
C TRP A 282 4.33 -20.94 15.64
N LYS A 283 4.23 -20.65 16.93
CA LYS A 283 4.17 -21.69 17.97
C LYS A 283 2.96 -22.60 17.74
N ALA A 284 3.15 -23.91 17.81
CA ALA A 284 2.03 -24.84 17.79
C ALA A 284 1.10 -24.58 18.99
N GLY A 285 -0.21 -24.47 18.74
CA GLY A 285 -1.21 -24.21 19.76
C GLY A 285 -1.23 -22.78 20.31
N VAL A 286 -0.62 -21.81 19.63
CA VAL A 286 -0.75 -20.38 19.97
C VAL A 286 -2.22 -19.96 19.96
N LYS A 287 -2.63 -19.17 20.95
CA LYS A 287 -3.98 -18.57 20.97
C LYS A 287 -3.93 -17.21 20.27
N ILE A 288 -4.65 -17.06 19.17
CA ILE A 288 -4.65 -15.82 18.39
C ILE A 288 -6.00 -15.12 18.51
N ILE A 289 -5.98 -13.96 19.16
CA ILE A 289 -7.13 -13.09 19.37
C ILE A 289 -7.15 -12.07 18.24
N GLN A 290 -8.21 -12.05 17.43
CA GLN A 290 -8.37 -11.08 16.35
C GLN A 290 -9.34 -9.97 16.77
N VAL A 291 -8.94 -8.72 16.54
CA VAL A 291 -9.80 -7.54 16.61
C VAL A 291 -9.92 -6.97 15.20
N ASP A 292 -11.09 -7.12 14.60
CA ASP A 292 -11.37 -6.66 13.24
C ASP A 292 -12.79 -6.09 13.12
N ILE A 293 -13.00 -5.16 12.19
CA ILE A 293 -14.32 -4.60 11.90
C ILE A 293 -15.16 -5.57 11.03
N ASP A 294 -14.51 -6.51 10.34
CA ASP A 294 -15.16 -7.52 9.51
C ASP A 294 -15.36 -8.83 10.27
N ALA A 295 -16.62 -9.16 10.55
CA ALA A 295 -16.99 -10.44 11.15
C ALA A 295 -16.50 -11.65 10.36
N ASN A 296 -16.34 -11.53 9.03
CA ASN A 296 -15.86 -12.63 8.20
C ASN A 296 -14.38 -12.96 8.43
N GLU A 297 -13.60 -12.12 9.12
CA GLU A 297 -12.18 -12.40 9.39
C GLU A 297 -11.95 -13.18 10.69
N LEU A 298 -12.95 -13.22 11.58
CA LEU A 298 -12.81 -13.88 12.88
C LEU A 298 -12.81 -15.41 12.71
N GLY A 299 -11.83 -16.07 13.31
CA GLY A 299 -11.69 -17.53 13.22
C GLY A 299 -11.13 -18.03 11.89
N LYS A 300 -10.79 -17.14 10.95
CA LYS A 300 -10.10 -17.56 9.73
C LYS A 300 -8.68 -18.01 10.05
N ASN A 301 -8.26 -19.09 9.39
CA ASN A 301 -6.95 -19.71 9.57
C ASN A 301 -6.73 -20.11 11.04
N ALA A 302 -5.63 -19.70 11.67
CA ALA A 302 -5.34 -20.01 13.08
C ALA A 302 -5.98 -19.04 14.10
N GLY A 303 -6.90 -18.17 13.66
CA GLY A 303 -7.63 -17.28 14.56
C GLY A 303 -8.54 -18.06 15.52
N ASP A 304 -8.61 -17.65 16.79
CA ASP A 304 -9.49 -18.26 17.78
C ASP A 304 -10.89 -17.62 17.69
N PRO A 305 -11.93 -18.34 17.21
CA PRO A 305 -13.26 -17.77 17.05
C PRO A 305 -13.95 -17.47 18.39
N ASP A 306 -13.56 -18.15 19.47
CA ASP A 306 -14.16 -17.95 20.79
C ASP A 306 -13.59 -16.72 21.49
N LEU A 307 -12.34 -16.33 21.19
CA LEU A 307 -11.73 -15.13 21.78
C LEU A 307 -11.79 -13.90 20.87
N SER A 308 -11.90 -14.07 19.56
CA SER A 308 -11.88 -12.94 18.61
C SER A 308 -13.17 -12.11 18.64
N VAL A 309 -13.07 -10.81 18.33
CA VAL A 309 -14.18 -9.85 18.47
C VAL A 309 -14.32 -8.94 17.26
N VAL A 310 -15.58 -8.63 16.94
CA VAL A 310 -15.94 -7.59 15.97
C VAL A 310 -15.92 -6.24 16.67
N GLY A 311 -15.17 -5.28 16.14
CA GLY A 311 -15.10 -3.93 16.71
C GLY A 311 -14.15 -2.99 15.98
N ASP A 312 -14.33 -1.69 16.21
CA ASP A 312 -13.30 -0.70 15.91
C ASP A 312 -12.08 -0.98 16.81
N VAL A 313 -10.90 -1.08 16.18
CA VAL A 313 -9.67 -1.46 16.88
C VAL A 313 -9.37 -0.50 18.05
N GLY A 314 -9.54 0.81 17.86
CA GLY A 314 -9.28 1.79 18.91
C GLY A 314 -10.22 1.60 20.11
N LEU A 315 -11.53 1.51 19.84
CA LEU A 315 -12.53 1.33 20.89
C LEU A 315 -12.36 0.01 21.66
N VAL A 316 -12.04 -1.09 20.97
CA VAL A 316 -11.79 -2.37 21.63
C VAL A 316 -10.54 -2.30 22.52
N ILE A 317 -9.49 -1.60 22.09
CA ILE A 317 -8.31 -1.38 22.93
C ILE A 317 -8.63 -0.54 24.17
N GLU A 318 -9.47 0.49 24.07
CA GLU A 318 -9.95 1.25 25.23
C GLU A 318 -10.68 0.35 26.23
N GLN A 319 -11.53 -0.56 25.75
CA GLN A 319 -12.20 -1.55 26.60
C GLN A 319 -11.21 -2.48 27.29
N ILE A 320 -10.21 -2.99 26.58
CA ILE A 320 -9.16 -3.86 27.14
C ILE A 320 -8.33 -3.10 28.19
N LEU A 321 -7.87 -1.89 27.88
CA LEU A 321 -7.09 -1.03 28.78
C LEU A 321 -7.82 -0.76 30.09
N SER A 322 -9.14 -0.50 30.02
CA SER A 322 -9.96 -0.25 31.22
C SER A 322 -9.94 -1.41 32.23
N GLN A 323 -9.69 -2.65 31.79
CA GLN A 323 -9.64 -3.85 32.64
C GLN A 323 -8.21 -4.34 32.92
N LEU A 324 -7.21 -3.77 32.23
CA LEU A 324 -5.78 -3.98 32.45
C LEU A 324 -5.15 -2.94 33.39
N GLN A 325 -5.94 -2.08 34.05
CA GLN A 325 -5.40 -1.05 34.95
C GLN A 325 -4.41 -1.62 35.97
N GLY A 326 -3.19 -1.07 36.00
CA GLY A 326 -2.11 -1.49 36.88
C GLY A 326 -1.43 -2.81 36.51
N TRP A 327 -1.92 -3.52 35.48
CA TRP A 327 -1.27 -4.74 34.98
C TRP A 327 -0.09 -4.38 34.08
N GLN A 328 1.04 -5.02 34.33
CA GLN A 328 2.21 -5.01 33.46
C GLN A 328 2.45 -6.43 32.98
N CYS A 329 2.81 -6.59 31.71
CA CYS A 329 3.30 -7.84 31.19
C CYS A 329 4.48 -8.30 32.05
N HIS A 330 4.40 -9.54 32.56
CA HIS A 330 5.37 -10.10 33.49
C HIS A 330 6.80 -9.77 33.05
N GLY A 331 7.55 -9.23 34.01
CA GLY A 331 8.66 -8.32 33.79
C GLY A 331 9.67 -8.75 32.73
N GLN A 332 10.46 -7.76 32.31
CA GLN A 332 11.56 -7.88 31.36
C GLN A 332 12.49 -9.09 31.60
N SER A 333 12.44 -9.75 32.76
CA SER A 333 13.18 -10.95 33.16
C SER A 333 12.66 -12.30 32.63
N SER A 334 11.50 -12.39 31.97
CA SER A 334 11.02 -13.66 31.40
C SER A 334 11.93 -14.20 30.28
N ASP A 335 11.99 -15.53 30.12
CA ASP A 335 12.78 -16.20 29.07
C ASP A 335 12.41 -15.69 27.67
N PHE A 336 11.12 -15.49 27.41
CA PHE A 336 10.61 -14.93 26.17
C PHE A 336 11.23 -13.56 25.85
N HIS A 337 11.18 -12.61 26.78
CA HIS A 337 11.74 -11.28 26.58
C HIS A 337 13.27 -11.31 26.42
N ARG A 338 13.96 -12.19 27.13
CA ARG A 338 15.42 -12.39 26.99
C ARG A 338 15.75 -12.90 25.59
N ASN A 339 15.03 -13.91 25.11
CA ASN A 339 15.21 -14.47 23.77
C ASN A 339 14.93 -13.44 22.68
N LEU A 340 13.87 -12.64 22.83
CA LEU A 340 13.53 -11.54 21.94
C LEU A 340 14.65 -10.51 21.84
N ARG A 341 15.17 -10.02 22.97
CA ARG A 341 16.27 -9.03 22.98
C ARG A 341 17.55 -9.61 22.38
N ALA A 342 17.90 -10.86 22.71
CA ALA A 342 19.08 -11.52 22.14
C ALA A 342 18.94 -11.69 20.61
N ALA A 343 17.77 -12.11 20.12
CA ALA A 343 17.50 -12.23 18.70
C ALA A 343 17.52 -10.87 17.98
N LYS A 344 16.94 -9.83 18.60
CA LYS A 344 16.96 -8.45 18.09
C LYS A 344 18.39 -7.95 17.90
N SER A 345 19.21 -7.97 18.97
CA SER A 345 20.62 -7.53 18.93
C SER A 345 21.41 -8.25 17.84
N ARG A 346 21.33 -9.59 17.80
CA ARG A 346 22.04 -10.40 16.80
C ARG A 346 21.63 -10.05 15.37
N ASN A 347 20.34 -9.84 15.13
CA ASN A 347 19.84 -9.55 13.79
C ASN A 347 20.17 -8.12 13.35
N GLU A 348 20.14 -7.16 14.26
CA GLU A 348 20.58 -5.77 14.02
C GLU A 348 22.08 -5.71 13.73
N GLU A 349 22.92 -6.43 14.49
CA GLU A 349 24.36 -6.55 14.21
C GLU A 349 24.63 -7.17 12.82
N LYS A 350 23.86 -8.21 12.44
CA LYS A 350 23.97 -8.83 11.12
C LYS A 350 23.58 -7.85 10.00
N ALA A 351 22.53 -7.06 10.21
CA ALA A 351 22.10 -6.03 9.27
C ALA A 351 23.16 -4.92 9.14
N ALA A 352 23.73 -4.45 10.25
CA ALA A 352 24.79 -3.45 10.27
C ALA A 352 26.04 -3.92 9.51
N LYS A 353 26.44 -5.18 9.69
CA LYS A 353 27.55 -5.80 8.92
C LYS A 353 27.30 -5.78 7.43
N LYS A 354 26.09 -6.16 6.98
CA LYS A 354 25.71 -6.13 5.55
C LYS A 354 25.72 -4.71 4.99
N ALA A 355 25.22 -3.73 5.75
CA ALA A 355 25.24 -2.31 5.35
C ALA A 355 26.65 -1.68 5.30
N SER A 356 27.67 -2.37 5.84
CA SER A 356 29.07 -1.92 5.86
C SER A 356 29.93 -2.45 4.71
N VAL A 357 29.39 -3.37 3.89
CA VAL A 357 30.10 -3.98 2.74
C VAL A 357 30.47 -2.92 1.71
N GLN A 358 31.76 -2.85 1.36
CA GLN A 358 32.33 -1.88 0.40
C GLN A 358 32.48 -2.49 -1.01
N LYS A 359 31.41 -3.11 -1.54
CA LYS A 359 31.38 -3.66 -2.90
C LYS A 359 30.88 -2.60 -3.89
N VAL A 360 31.44 -2.57 -5.09
CA VAL A 360 30.96 -1.78 -6.24
C VAL A 360 30.78 -2.73 -7.44
N PRO A 361 29.61 -2.79 -8.10
CA PRO A 361 28.35 -2.12 -7.74
C PRO A 361 27.86 -2.42 -6.30
N MET A 362 27.09 -1.50 -5.71
CA MET A 362 26.68 -1.59 -4.31
C MET A 362 25.69 -2.74 -4.08
N VAL A 363 25.75 -3.36 -2.90
CA VAL A 363 24.66 -4.22 -2.42
C VAL A 363 23.48 -3.38 -1.88
N PHE A 364 22.27 -3.93 -1.90
CA PHE A 364 21.05 -3.24 -1.45
C PHE A 364 21.19 -2.63 -0.04
N GLU A 365 21.70 -3.39 0.94
CA GLU A 365 21.82 -2.92 2.32
C GLU A 365 22.74 -1.70 2.45
N ARG A 366 23.83 -1.65 1.68
CA ARG A 366 24.77 -0.52 1.66
C ARG A 366 24.09 0.71 1.05
N ALA A 367 23.47 0.54 -0.12
CA ALA A 367 22.78 1.63 -0.82
C ALA A 367 21.66 2.24 0.04
N PHE A 368 20.81 1.39 0.64
CA PHE A 368 19.75 1.86 1.52
C PHE A 368 20.25 2.52 2.80
N GLY A 369 21.35 2.04 3.39
CA GLY A 369 21.99 2.71 4.53
C GLY A 369 22.45 4.13 4.18
N ILE A 370 23.04 4.33 2.99
CA ILE A 370 23.46 5.65 2.51
C ILE A 370 22.25 6.56 2.28
N ILE A 371 21.22 6.06 1.59
CA ILE A 371 19.98 6.82 1.33
C ILE A 371 19.35 7.23 2.66
N LYS A 372 19.12 6.28 3.58
CA LYS A 372 18.49 6.54 4.88
C LYS A 372 19.27 7.58 5.68
N ASN A 373 20.58 7.39 5.88
CA ASN A 373 21.41 8.32 6.67
C ASN A 373 21.44 9.72 6.05
N THR A 374 21.40 9.80 4.72
CA THR A 374 21.37 11.10 4.03
C THR A 374 20.02 11.78 4.22
N LEU A 375 18.91 11.05 4.07
CA LEU A 375 17.55 11.57 4.29
C LEU A 375 17.31 11.98 5.76
N ASP A 376 17.77 11.17 6.73
CA ASP A 376 17.68 11.50 8.15
C ASP A 376 18.46 12.79 8.47
N GLY A 377 19.57 13.05 7.78
CA GLY A 377 20.34 14.30 7.94
C GLY A 377 19.71 15.53 7.26
N LEU A 378 18.70 15.34 6.40
CA LEU A 378 18.01 16.39 5.64
C LEU A 378 16.57 16.63 6.10
N SER A 379 16.05 15.76 6.98
CA SER A 379 14.66 15.77 7.45
C SER A 379 14.59 15.62 8.96
N ASN A 380 13.40 15.77 9.53
CA ASN A 380 13.15 15.41 10.91
C ASN A 380 12.20 14.19 10.98
N PRO A 381 12.73 12.98 11.20
CA PRO A 381 11.91 11.76 11.32
C PRO A 381 10.82 11.88 12.40
N ASP A 382 11.10 12.59 13.51
CA ASP A 382 10.16 12.78 14.62
C ASP A 382 8.92 13.60 14.21
N LYS A 383 8.97 14.34 13.10
CA LYS A 383 7.84 15.09 12.55
C LYS A 383 7.06 14.34 11.47
N GLY A 384 7.56 13.17 11.04
CA GLY A 384 6.96 12.43 9.93
C GLY A 384 7.05 13.21 8.61
N ASP A 385 8.19 13.86 8.38
CA ASP A 385 8.46 14.73 7.22
C ASP A 385 8.65 13.94 5.91
N ILE A 386 8.83 12.62 5.97
CA ILE A 386 9.01 11.75 4.80
C ILE A 386 7.91 10.70 4.72
N VAL A 387 7.38 10.49 3.51
CA VAL A 387 6.53 9.34 3.17
C VAL A 387 7.31 8.43 2.23
N TYR A 388 7.46 7.16 2.62
CA TYR A 388 8.14 6.14 1.84
C TYR A 388 7.14 5.27 1.08
N ILE A 389 7.31 5.21 -0.22
CA ILE A 389 6.64 4.27 -1.12
C ILE A 389 7.66 3.22 -1.53
N SER A 390 7.31 1.94 -1.53
CA SER A 390 8.27 0.92 -1.95
C SER A 390 7.63 -0.31 -2.56
N GLU A 391 8.17 -0.76 -3.70
CA GLU A 391 7.81 -2.01 -4.33
C GLU A 391 9.02 -2.69 -5.02
N GLY A 392 8.81 -3.91 -5.49
CA GLY A 392 9.87 -4.84 -5.89
C GLY A 392 9.95 -6.02 -4.92
N ALA A 393 10.96 -6.88 -5.13
CA ALA A 393 11.25 -7.99 -4.22
C ALA A 393 12.31 -7.57 -3.19
N ASN A 394 13.59 -7.75 -3.52
CA ASN A 394 14.72 -7.34 -2.69
C ASN A 394 14.64 -5.86 -2.27
N ALA A 395 14.29 -4.98 -3.20
CA ALA A 395 14.14 -3.55 -2.92
C ALA A 395 13.08 -3.28 -1.83
N MET A 396 11.91 -3.92 -1.90
CA MET A 396 10.82 -3.73 -0.94
C MET A 396 11.12 -4.40 0.41
N ASP A 397 11.62 -5.63 0.40
CA ASP A 397 11.84 -6.42 1.61
C ASP A 397 13.00 -5.89 2.45
N ILE A 398 14.10 -5.52 1.79
CA ILE A 398 15.28 -4.99 2.46
C ILE A 398 15.02 -3.54 2.90
N SER A 399 14.35 -2.71 2.08
CA SER A 399 14.02 -1.34 2.51
C SER A 399 13.10 -1.34 3.74
N ARG A 400 12.13 -2.27 3.82
CA ARG A 400 11.22 -2.36 4.98
C ARG A 400 11.92 -2.53 6.33
N SER A 401 13.08 -3.19 6.34
CA SER A 401 13.86 -3.40 7.58
C SER A 401 14.79 -2.23 7.90
N ILE A 402 15.18 -1.43 6.90
CA ILE A 402 16.13 -0.32 7.06
C ILE A 402 15.41 1.01 7.34
N PHE A 403 14.33 1.30 6.61
CA PHE A 403 13.58 2.55 6.77
C PHE A 403 12.55 2.41 7.89
N THR A 404 12.83 3.06 9.02
CA THR A 404 12.00 3.09 10.23
C THR A 404 10.89 4.12 10.11
N MET A 405 9.73 3.84 10.70
CA MET A 405 8.59 4.76 10.74
C MET A 405 8.21 5.06 12.18
N ASP A 406 8.21 6.33 12.55
CA ASP A 406 7.73 6.79 13.86
C ASP A 406 6.32 7.40 13.81
N HIS A 407 5.74 7.47 12.61
CA HIS A 407 4.38 7.94 12.36
C HIS A 407 3.60 6.92 11.52
N PRO A 408 2.31 6.70 11.78
CA PRO A 408 1.50 5.81 10.97
C PRO A 408 1.27 6.39 9.57
N ARG A 409 1.04 5.53 8.57
CA ARG A 409 0.64 5.94 7.20
C ARG A 409 1.64 6.86 6.49
N THR A 410 2.91 6.81 6.90
CA THR A 410 4.05 7.34 6.17
C THR A 410 4.79 6.26 5.38
N ARG A 411 4.24 5.03 5.33
CA ARG A 411 4.71 3.95 4.47
C ARG A 411 3.57 3.33 3.66
N MET A 412 3.81 3.13 2.37
CA MET A 412 2.98 2.30 1.50
C MET A 412 3.85 1.34 0.69
N ASP A 413 3.35 0.14 0.42
CA ASP A 413 4.03 -0.85 -0.41
C ASP A 413 3.02 -1.70 -1.20
N ALA A 414 3.51 -2.74 -1.88
CA ALA A 414 2.73 -3.66 -2.72
C ALA A 414 1.54 -4.33 -2.00
N GLY A 415 1.50 -4.26 -0.67
CA GLY A 415 0.34 -4.63 0.14
C GLY A 415 -0.01 -6.11 0.08
N THR A 416 -1.29 -6.42 0.32
CA THR A 416 -1.77 -7.80 0.49
C THR A 416 -1.68 -8.65 -0.78
N TYR A 417 -1.75 -8.03 -1.95
CA TYR A 417 -1.64 -8.72 -3.24
C TYR A 417 -0.20 -8.79 -3.78
N ALA A 418 0.79 -8.22 -3.09
CA ALA A 418 2.15 -8.10 -3.59
C ALA A 418 2.18 -7.54 -5.03
N THR A 419 1.33 -6.55 -5.29
CA THR A 419 1.13 -5.98 -6.62
C THR A 419 2.32 -5.10 -7.02
N MET A 420 2.98 -5.42 -8.12
CA MET A 420 3.97 -4.54 -8.76
C MET A 420 3.25 -3.54 -9.67
N GLY A 421 3.77 -2.31 -9.76
CA GLY A 421 3.19 -1.20 -10.53
C GLY A 421 2.31 -0.26 -9.70
N VAL A 422 2.26 -0.43 -8.38
CA VAL A 422 1.57 0.52 -7.48
C VAL A 422 2.47 1.67 -7.06
N GLY A 423 3.79 1.54 -7.21
CA GLY A 423 4.79 2.44 -6.64
C GLY A 423 4.59 3.90 -7.05
N LEU A 424 4.59 4.20 -8.35
CA LEU A 424 4.43 5.58 -8.81
C LEU A 424 2.99 6.10 -8.60
N ALA A 425 1.99 5.22 -8.69
CA ALA A 425 0.61 5.59 -8.39
C ALA A 425 0.43 6.00 -6.92
N TYR A 426 1.01 5.25 -5.98
CA TYR A 426 1.02 5.57 -4.55
C TYR A 426 1.88 6.79 -4.23
N THR A 427 2.93 7.05 -5.01
CA THR A 427 3.72 8.28 -4.92
C THR A 427 2.86 9.51 -5.25
N ILE A 428 2.08 9.46 -6.34
CA ILE A 428 1.12 10.51 -6.71
C ILE A 428 0.02 10.65 -5.65
N ALA A 429 -0.51 9.52 -5.15
CA ALA A 429 -1.53 9.52 -4.11
C ALA A 429 -1.05 10.19 -2.82
N ALA A 430 0.16 9.86 -2.37
CA ALA A 430 0.77 10.44 -1.18
C ALA A 430 1.03 11.94 -1.35
N TYR A 431 1.52 12.36 -2.51
CA TYR A 431 1.68 13.78 -2.81
C TYR A 431 0.34 14.51 -2.77
N ALA A 432 -0.70 13.95 -3.40
CA ALA A 432 -2.03 14.54 -3.39
C ALA A 432 -2.63 14.62 -1.97
N ALA A 433 -2.40 13.60 -1.13
CA ALA A 433 -2.92 13.56 0.23
C ALA A 433 -2.25 14.57 1.16
N TYR A 434 -0.92 14.73 1.06
CA TYR A 434 -0.13 15.49 2.04
C TYR A 434 0.33 16.87 1.57
N ASN A 435 0.46 17.11 0.26
CA ASN A 435 1.17 18.28 -0.26
C ASN A 435 0.33 19.21 -1.12
N PHE A 436 -0.83 18.79 -1.62
CA PHE A 436 -1.74 19.74 -2.25
C PHE A 436 -2.33 20.73 -1.24
N PRO A 437 -2.77 21.92 -1.69
CA PRO A 437 -3.44 22.85 -0.81
C PRO A 437 -4.66 22.20 -0.13
N ASN A 438 -4.82 22.48 1.17
CA ASN A 438 -5.79 21.81 2.06
C ASN A 438 -5.56 20.29 2.12
N PRO A 439 -4.39 19.83 2.61
CA PRO A 439 -4.06 18.42 2.65
C PRO A 439 -5.03 17.63 3.54
N GLU A 440 -5.45 16.46 3.07
CA GLU A 440 -6.36 15.55 3.77
C GLU A 440 -5.63 14.37 4.45
N GLY A 441 -4.32 14.25 4.24
CA GLY A 441 -3.49 13.25 4.89
C GLY A 441 -3.31 13.54 6.39
N LEU A 442 -3.32 12.49 7.21
CA LEU A 442 -3.47 12.60 8.67
C LEU A 442 -2.28 11.98 9.44
N ALA A 443 -1.05 12.17 8.98
CA ALA A 443 0.15 11.55 9.59
C ALA A 443 1.21 12.60 9.89
N GLY A 444 1.84 12.51 11.07
CA GLY A 444 2.86 13.46 11.51
C GLY A 444 2.37 14.90 11.55
N ASP A 445 3.31 15.84 11.47
CA ASP A 445 3.02 17.26 11.42
C ASP A 445 2.29 17.63 10.12
N LYS A 446 1.48 18.71 10.19
CA LYS A 446 0.78 19.31 9.03
C LYS A 446 1.71 19.96 8.00
N GLY A 447 3.02 19.89 8.23
CA GLY A 447 4.02 20.36 7.29
C GLY A 447 4.00 19.56 6.00
N ARG A 448 4.51 20.20 4.95
CA ARG A 448 4.76 19.58 3.67
C ARG A 448 5.71 18.38 3.84
N LYS A 449 5.39 17.25 3.22
CA LYS A 449 6.19 16.03 3.30
C LYS A 449 7.02 15.82 2.04
N LYS A 450 8.21 15.25 2.18
CA LYS A 450 8.96 14.71 1.05
C LYS A 450 8.46 13.31 0.74
N ILE A 451 8.04 13.07 -0.50
CA ILE A 451 7.61 11.74 -0.94
C ILE A 451 8.82 11.05 -1.59
N VAL A 452 9.19 9.89 -1.05
CA VAL A 452 10.35 9.10 -1.49
C VAL A 452 9.87 7.73 -1.97
N ALA A 453 10.11 7.41 -3.23
CA ALA A 453 9.80 6.10 -3.81
C ALA A 453 11.06 5.24 -3.91
N ILE A 454 10.98 3.98 -3.48
CA ILE A 454 12.06 2.99 -3.52
C ILE A 454 11.58 1.81 -4.36
N GLU A 455 12.02 1.79 -5.60
CA GLU A 455 11.50 0.95 -6.65
C GLU A 455 12.55 -0.07 -7.09
N GLY A 456 12.24 -1.36 -7.10
CA GLY A 456 13.02 -2.30 -7.91
C GLY A 456 12.90 -1.92 -9.39
N ASP A 457 13.96 -2.11 -10.19
CA ASP A 457 13.93 -1.78 -11.63
C ASP A 457 12.78 -2.44 -12.42
N SER A 458 12.48 -3.71 -12.15
CA SER A 458 11.31 -4.38 -12.71
C SER A 458 10.01 -3.71 -12.28
N ALA A 459 9.87 -3.41 -10.98
CA ALA A 459 8.64 -2.84 -10.43
C ALA A 459 8.39 -1.43 -10.99
N PHE A 460 9.43 -0.60 -11.07
CA PHE A 460 9.41 0.70 -11.72
C PHE A 460 8.85 0.62 -13.14
N GLY A 461 9.28 -0.39 -13.92
CA GLY A 461 8.85 -0.58 -15.30
C GLY A 461 7.34 -0.72 -15.49
N PHE A 462 6.58 -1.19 -14.49
CA PHE A 462 5.12 -1.33 -14.58
C PHE A 462 4.39 0.03 -14.58
N SER A 463 4.99 1.08 -14.03
CA SER A 463 4.32 2.39 -13.87
C SER A 463 5.17 3.59 -14.26
N ALA A 464 6.38 3.37 -14.81
CA ALA A 464 7.39 4.40 -15.10
C ALA A 464 6.87 5.63 -15.85
N MET A 465 5.91 5.46 -16.77
CA MET A 465 5.33 6.58 -17.53
C MET A 465 4.60 7.61 -16.65
N GLU A 466 4.25 7.27 -15.42
CA GLU A 466 3.65 8.22 -14.47
C GLU A 466 4.66 9.23 -13.91
N VAL A 467 5.96 9.10 -14.22
CA VAL A 467 6.92 10.20 -14.04
C VAL A 467 6.50 11.43 -14.86
N GLU A 468 5.91 11.23 -16.05
CA GLU A 468 5.32 12.33 -16.82
C GLU A 468 4.14 12.97 -16.09
N THR A 469 3.25 12.16 -15.49
CA THR A 469 2.15 12.67 -14.69
C THR A 469 2.67 13.53 -13.53
N MET A 470 3.67 13.07 -12.79
CA MET A 470 4.29 13.84 -11.71
C MET A 470 4.89 15.16 -12.20
N ALA A 471 5.57 15.16 -13.34
CA ALA A 471 6.16 16.38 -13.90
C ALA A 471 5.09 17.38 -14.33
N ARG A 472 4.04 16.91 -15.02
CA ARG A 472 2.89 17.72 -15.46
C ARG A 472 2.16 18.39 -14.29
N TYR A 473 2.10 17.75 -13.13
CA TYR A 473 1.53 18.32 -11.91
C TYR A 473 2.56 18.92 -10.95
N GLN A 474 3.81 19.12 -11.39
CA GLN A 474 4.91 19.74 -10.63
C GLN A 474 5.12 19.10 -9.24
N MET A 475 5.08 17.76 -9.19
CA MET A 475 5.27 17.01 -7.95
C MET A 475 6.77 16.80 -7.69
N ASP A 476 7.27 17.33 -6.58
CA ASP A 476 8.71 17.26 -6.22
C ASP A 476 9.13 15.98 -5.48
N VAL A 477 8.77 14.85 -6.07
CA VAL A 477 9.04 13.52 -5.52
C VAL A 477 10.49 13.08 -5.81
N LEU A 478 11.02 12.20 -4.95
CA LEU A 478 12.34 11.60 -5.13
C LEU A 478 12.20 10.08 -5.31
N ILE A 479 12.58 9.59 -6.48
CA ILE A 479 12.42 8.18 -6.87
C ILE A 479 13.81 7.54 -6.97
N PHE A 480 14.04 6.47 -6.23
CA PHE A 480 15.21 5.61 -6.36
C PHE A 480 14.83 4.35 -7.13
N VAL A 481 15.46 4.14 -8.28
CA VAL A 481 15.34 2.88 -9.04
C VAL A 481 16.55 2.02 -8.69
N MET A 482 16.31 0.92 -7.99
CA MET A 482 17.32 -0.04 -7.57
C MET A 482 17.60 -1.01 -8.72
N ASN A 483 18.59 -0.67 -9.53
CA ASN A 483 18.87 -1.29 -10.82
C ASN A 483 19.93 -2.38 -10.67
N ASN A 484 19.46 -3.60 -10.45
CA ASN A 484 20.26 -4.83 -10.48
C ASN A 484 20.09 -5.59 -11.82
N SER A 485 19.44 -4.97 -12.82
CA SER A 485 19.26 -5.48 -14.18
C SER A 485 18.43 -6.76 -14.29
N GLY A 486 17.45 -6.94 -13.41
CA GLY A 486 16.59 -8.13 -13.47
C GLY A 486 15.63 -8.30 -12.30
N LEU A 487 14.62 -9.14 -12.52
CA LEU A 487 13.71 -9.58 -11.47
C LEU A 487 14.49 -10.44 -10.47
N TYR A 488 14.55 -10.00 -9.22
CA TYR A 488 15.36 -10.59 -8.13
C TYR A 488 16.87 -10.45 -8.32
N ARG A 489 17.41 -10.84 -9.48
CA ARG A 489 18.84 -10.77 -9.84
C ARG A 489 19.01 -10.53 -11.35
N GLY A 490 20.16 -9.99 -11.73
CA GLY A 490 20.59 -9.89 -13.12
C GLY A 490 21.26 -11.18 -13.62
N ASP A 491 21.35 -11.35 -14.93
CA ASP A 491 21.98 -12.52 -15.55
C ASP A 491 23.52 -12.50 -15.48
N THR A 492 24.11 -11.32 -15.39
CA THR A 492 25.56 -11.11 -15.45
C THR A 492 25.94 -9.74 -14.89
N ASP A 493 27.22 -9.60 -14.56
CA ASP A 493 27.91 -8.40 -14.08
C ASP A 493 28.60 -7.60 -15.18
N SER A 494 28.44 -7.96 -16.46
CA SER A 494 29.03 -7.23 -17.58
C SER A 494 28.06 -7.02 -18.75
N SER A 495 28.20 -5.86 -19.42
CA SER A 495 27.42 -5.53 -20.61
C SER A 495 27.72 -6.45 -21.79
N GLU A 496 28.98 -6.89 -21.93
CA GLU A 496 29.41 -7.77 -23.02
C GLU A 496 28.74 -9.15 -22.93
N SER A 497 28.77 -9.77 -21.75
CA SER A 497 28.10 -11.05 -21.53
C SER A 497 26.58 -10.93 -21.69
N TRP A 498 26.00 -9.80 -21.26
CA TRP A 498 24.57 -9.56 -21.44
C TRP A 498 24.21 -9.45 -22.93
N GLU A 499 25.03 -8.73 -23.71
CA GLU A 499 24.84 -8.57 -25.15
C GLU A 499 25.01 -9.90 -25.91
N GLU A 500 25.95 -10.75 -25.49
CA GLU A 500 26.07 -12.11 -26.01
C GLU A 500 24.81 -12.93 -25.74
N ARG A 501 24.31 -12.91 -24.50
CA ARG A 501 23.06 -13.58 -24.12
C ARG A 501 21.87 -13.06 -24.94
N ARG A 502 21.81 -11.75 -25.18
CA ARG A 502 20.78 -11.14 -26.04
C ARG A 502 20.88 -11.67 -27.47
N ARG A 503 22.05 -11.67 -28.08
CA ARG A 503 22.27 -12.22 -29.43
C ARG A 503 21.84 -13.67 -29.52
N ASN A 504 22.21 -14.49 -28.53
CA ASN A 504 21.80 -15.90 -28.48
C ASN A 504 20.28 -16.06 -28.34
N THR A 505 19.62 -15.19 -27.57
CA THR A 505 18.15 -15.19 -27.42
C THR A 505 17.46 -14.88 -28.74
N VAL A 506 17.89 -13.82 -29.43
CA VAL A 506 17.33 -13.42 -30.72
C VAL A 506 17.59 -14.49 -31.79
N ALA A 507 18.76 -15.13 -31.76
CA ALA A 507 19.11 -16.21 -32.69
C ALA A 507 18.45 -17.56 -32.36
N GLY A 508 17.77 -17.69 -31.21
CA GLY A 508 17.22 -18.97 -30.75
C GLY A 508 18.29 -19.99 -30.32
N THR A 509 19.52 -19.56 -30.08
CA THR A 509 20.66 -20.41 -29.69
C THR A 509 20.86 -20.41 -28.16
N THR A 510 19.77 -20.55 -27.41
CA THR A 510 19.73 -20.40 -25.95
C THR A 510 20.07 -21.65 -25.14
N SER A 511 20.46 -22.75 -25.82
CA SER A 511 20.78 -24.02 -25.17
C SER A 511 21.83 -23.85 -24.07
N GLU A 512 21.72 -24.65 -23.01
CA GLU A 512 22.64 -24.64 -21.87
C GLU A 512 22.72 -23.29 -21.13
N GLY A 513 21.64 -22.48 -21.18
CA GLY A 513 21.58 -21.22 -20.44
C GLY A 513 22.42 -20.09 -21.07
N LYS A 514 22.70 -20.18 -22.37
CA LYS A 514 23.44 -19.15 -23.13
C LYS A 514 22.61 -17.94 -23.54
N GLY A 515 21.28 -17.99 -23.34
CA GLY A 515 20.36 -16.87 -23.58
C GLY A 515 20.16 -15.95 -22.37
N LEU A 516 19.32 -14.93 -22.55
CA LEU A 516 18.73 -14.15 -21.48
C LEU A 516 17.72 -15.03 -20.74
N SER A 517 17.70 -14.93 -19.43
CA SER A 517 16.68 -15.58 -18.63
C SER A 517 15.33 -14.87 -18.72
N ALA A 518 14.26 -15.53 -18.28
CA ALA A 518 12.93 -14.92 -18.18
C ALA A 518 12.84 -13.79 -17.12
N TRP A 519 13.83 -13.68 -16.25
CA TRP A 519 13.94 -12.62 -15.24
C TRP A 519 14.90 -11.50 -15.66
N SER A 520 15.55 -11.61 -16.82
CA SER A 520 16.51 -10.62 -17.31
C SER A 520 15.83 -9.32 -17.71
N LEU A 521 16.43 -8.19 -17.32
CA LEU A 521 16.11 -6.86 -17.86
C LEU A 521 17.33 -6.32 -18.63
N GLY A 522 17.17 -5.16 -19.28
CA GLY A 522 18.28 -4.48 -19.93
C GLY A 522 19.41 -4.16 -18.96
N TYR A 523 20.65 -4.54 -19.30
CA TYR A 523 21.81 -4.31 -18.44
C TYR A 523 22.01 -2.82 -18.14
N GLN A 524 21.94 -2.47 -16.86
CA GLN A 524 22.03 -1.11 -16.33
C GLN A 524 21.21 -0.09 -17.13
N THR A 525 19.97 -0.47 -17.46
CA THR A 525 19.03 0.38 -18.22
C THR A 525 19.00 1.80 -17.63
N GLU A 526 19.08 2.81 -18.49
CA GLU A 526 19.18 4.22 -18.10
C GLU A 526 17.81 4.83 -17.69
N TYR A 527 17.19 4.27 -16.65
CA TYR A 527 15.86 4.68 -16.18
C TYR A 527 15.74 6.16 -15.84
N GLN A 528 16.83 6.81 -15.42
CA GLN A 528 16.83 8.23 -15.09
C GLN A 528 16.44 9.15 -16.26
N LYS A 529 16.66 8.70 -17.51
CA LYS A 529 16.32 9.47 -18.72
C LYS A 529 14.82 9.73 -18.85
N ILE A 530 13.97 8.92 -18.21
CA ILE A 530 12.53 9.17 -18.23
C ILE A 530 12.14 10.46 -17.48
N ALA A 531 12.89 10.83 -16.44
CA ALA A 531 12.69 12.10 -15.75
C ALA A 531 13.06 13.26 -16.66
N GLU A 532 14.20 13.19 -17.34
CA GLU A 532 14.64 14.21 -18.29
C GLU A 532 13.64 14.39 -19.44
N MET A 533 13.14 13.27 -19.99
CA MET A 533 12.08 13.27 -21.01
C MET A 533 10.81 13.97 -20.53
N ALA A 534 10.45 13.80 -19.26
CA ALA A 534 9.24 14.39 -18.66
C ALA A 534 9.41 15.84 -18.17
N GLY A 535 10.63 16.39 -18.17
CA GLY A 535 10.93 17.71 -17.58
C GLY A 535 11.31 17.70 -16.10
N GLY A 536 11.66 16.52 -15.55
CA GLY A 536 12.27 16.32 -14.25
C GLY A 536 13.81 16.21 -14.32
N ILE A 537 14.41 15.69 -13.25
CA ILE A 537 15.87 15.51 -13.14
C ILE A 537 16.21 14.02 -13.14
N GLY A 538 17.06 13.59 -14.07
CA GLY A 538 17.68 12.27 -14.07
C GLY A 538 19.05 12.29 -13.42
N LEU A 539 19.33 11.34 -12.51
CA LEU A 539 20.64 11.15 -11.88
C LEU A 539 21.03 9.67 -11.92
N VAL A 540 22.32 9.37 -12.00
CA VAL A 540 22.85 8.01 -11.87
C VAL A 540 23.78 7.98 -10.66
N ALA A 541 23.68 6.91 -9.86
CA ALA A 541 24.57 6.68 -8.73
C ALA A 541 25.20 5.29 -8.84
N ARG A 542 26.51 5.25 -9.05
CA ARG A 542 27.35 4.04 -9.14
C ARG A 542 28.19 3.84 -7.88
N THR A 543 28.50 4.93 -7.18
CA THR A 543 29.31 4.93 -5.97
C THR A 543 28.53 5.43 -4.74
N PRO A 544 29.00 5.14 -3.51
CA PRO A 544 28.41 5.70 -2.30
C PRO A 544 28.34 7.23 -2.27
N GLU A 545 29.38 7.90 -2.79
CA GLU A 545 29.49 9.35 -2.83
C GLU A 545 28.47 9.96 -3.79
N GLU A 546 28.36 9.39 -4.99
CA GLU A 546 27.35 9.79 -5.98
C GLU A 546 25.93 9.59 -5.45
N LEU A 547 25.67 8.49 -4.74
CA LEU A 547 24.35 8.23 -4.15
C LEU A 547 23.98 9.25 -3.08
N LYS A 548 24.95 9.64 -2.23
CA LYS A 548 24.76 10.68 -1.22
C LYS A 548 24.47 12.04 -1.86
N GLU A 549 25.22 12.41 -2.90
CA GLU A 549 25.01 13.67 -3.63
C GLU A 549 23.67 13.67 -4.36
N ALA A 550 23.33 12.59 -5.06
CA ALA A 550 22.06 12.45 -5.77
C ALA A 550 20.87 12.50 -4.81
N THR A 551 20.99 11.90 -3.62
CA THR A 551 19.96 11.97 -2.58
C THR A 551 19.74 13.41 -2.11
N LYS A 552 20.81 14.17 -1.84
CA LYS A 552 20.71 15.59 -1.44
C LYS A 552 20.05 16.44 -2.52
N LYS A 553 20.55 16.34 -3.76
CA LYS A 553 20.03 17.09 -4.90
C LYS A 553 18.55 16.76 -5.15
N GLY A 554 18.19 15.48 -5.09
CA GLY A 554 16.81 15.02 -5.23
C GLY A 554 15.90 15.48 -4.09
N PHE A 555 16.45 15.58 -2.87
CA PHE A 555 15.70 16.06 -1.71
C PHE A 555 15.33 17.55 -1.86
N GLU A 556 16.26 18.37 -2.33
CA GLU A 556 16.09 19.81 -2.48
C GLU A 556 15.32 20.22 -3.74
N ALA A 557 15.29 19.36 -4.76
CA ALA A 557 14.60 19.61 -6.01
C ALA A 557 13.09 19.85 -5.83
N ARG A 558 12.54 20.67 -6.74
CA ARG A 558 11.12 21.05 -6.81
C ARG A 558 10.38 20.46 -8.04
N VAL A 559 10.95 19.42 -8.61
CA VAL A 559 10.48 18.64 -9.77
C VAL A 559 10.69 17.16 -9.47
N PRO A 560 10.06 16.22 -10.20
CA PRO A 560 10.33 14.81 -9.97
C PRO A 560 11.80 14.49 -10.29
N VAL A 561 12.43 13.72 -9.42
CA VAL A 561 13.82 13.26 -9.59
C VAL A 561 13.86 11.74 -9.61
N VAL A 562 14.48 11.18 -10.65
CA VAL A 562 14.76 9.74 -10.74
C VAL A 562 16.25 9.52 -10.58
N VAL A 563 16.62 8.84 -9.50
CA VAL A 563 17.98 8.39 -9.22
C VAL A 563 18.08 6.92 -9.59
N ASN A 564 18.80 6.62 -10.68
CA ASN A 564 19.11 5.26 -11.09
C ASN A 564 20.32 4.76 -10.30
N VAL A 565 20.07 3.91 -9.31
CA VAL A 565 21.09 3.36 -8.41
C VAL A 565 21.58 2.04 -8.95
N ILE A 566 22.85 1.97 -9.34
CA ILE A 566 23.43 0.75 -9.88
C ILE A 566 23.75 -0.21 -8.74
N ILE A 567 23.05 -1.35 -8.74
CA ILE A 567 23.13 -2.39 -7.72
C ILE A 567 23.82 -3.62 -8.30
N ASP A 568 24.54 -4.32 -7.45
CA ASP A 568 25.12 -5.62 -7.73
C ASP A 568 24.05 -6.57 -8.31
N PRO A 569 24.24 -7.12 -9.53
CA PRO A 569 23.24 -8.00 -10.14
C PRO A 569 23.05 -9.30 -9.38
N GLN A 570 23.98 -9.70 -8.49
CA GLN A 570 23.89 -10.94 -7.72
C GLN A 570 23.69 -12.19 -8.62
N SER A 571 24.31 -12.19 -9.80
CA SER A 571 24.15 -13.24 -10.82
C SER A 571 24.62 -14.63 -10.34
N ASP A 572 25.50 -14.65 -9.34
CA ASP A 572 26.07 -15.83 -8.70
C ASP A 572 25.22 -16.38 -7.53
N LEU A 573 24.25 -15.60 -7.02
CA LEU A 573 23.44 -16.02 -5.86
C LEU A 573 22.18 -16.80 -6.27
N PRO A 574 21.84 -17.89 -5.58
CA PRO A 574 20.59 -18.63 -5.83
C PRO A 574 19.37 -17.77 -5.48
N MET A 575 18.27 -17.96 -6.21
CA MET A 575 16.99 -17.39 -5.82
C MET A 575 16.41 -18.16 -4.63
N ASP A 576 16.15 -17.45 -3.53
CA ASP A 576 15.53 -18.00 -2.32
C ASP A 576 14.16 -17.33 -2.09
N PHE A 577 13.12 -18.15 -1.97
CA PHE A 577 11.73 -17.72 -1.78
C PHE A 577 11.21 -18.20 -0.43
N SER A 578 11.82 -17.74 0.67
CA SER A 578 11.50 -18.17 2.05
C SER A 578 10.02 -18.03 2.49
N TRP A 579 9.19 -17.31 1.72
CA TRP A 579 7.73 -17.25 1.89
C TRP A 579 6.97 -18.43 1.27
N LEU A 580 7.60 -19.24 0.41
CA LEU A 580 7.03 -20.49 -0.10
C LEU A 580 7.15 -21.64 0.90
N ASP A 581 8.03 -21.51 1.90
CA ASP A 581 8.20 -22.45 3.02
C ASP A 581 7.05 -22.36 4.05
N MET A 582 5.81 -22.31 3.58
CA MET A 582 4.57 -22.23 4.38
C MET A 582 3.98 -23.60 4.70
N VAL A 583 4.54 -24.70 4.17
CA VAL A 583 4.06 -26.05 4.43
C VAL A 583 5.12 -26.80 5.27
N PRO A 584 4.74 -27.49 6.36
CA PRO A 584 5.63 -28.43 7.03
C PRO A 584 6.19 -29.42 6.01
N SER A 585 7.48 -29.72 6.08
CA SER A 585 8.07 -30.73 5.19
C SER A 585 7.27 -32.04 5.30
N LYS A 586 7.06 -32.77 4.19
CA LYS A 586 6.32 -34.05 4.14
C LYS A 586 6.78 -35.11 5.17
N LYS A 587 7.90 -34.91 5.87
CA LYS A 587 8.36 -35.77 6.97
C LYS A 587 7.50 -35.68 8.23
N GLU A 588 6.66 -34.66 8.40
CA GLU A 588 5.80 -34.50 9.59
C GLU A 588 4.34 -34.92 9.36
N ALA A 589 3.96 -35.31 8.14
CA ALA A 589 2.60 -35.76 7.80
C ALA A 589 2.35 -37.27 8.08
N LYS A 590 3.18 -37.89 8.92
CA LYS A 590 2.95 -39.23 9.47
C LYS A 590 2.88 -39.12 11.00
N LEU A 591 1.74 -38.70 11.51
CA LEU A 591 1.28 -38.98 12.87
C LEU A 591 -0.25 -39.10 12.83
#